data_AF-A0AAV4WIE4-F1
#
_entry.id   AF-A0AAV4WIE4-F1
#
_cell.length_a   1.000
_cell.length_b   1.000
_cell.length_c   1.000
_cell.angle_alpha   90.00
_cell.angle_beta   90.00
_cell.angle_gamma   90.00
#
_symmetry.space_group_name_H-M   'P 1'
#
loop_
_entity.id
_entity.type
_entity.pdbx_description
1 polymer ?
#
loop_
_entity_poly.entity_id
_entity_poly.type
_entity_poly.pdbx_seq_one_letter_code
_entity_poly.pdbx_strand_id
1 'polypeptide(L)'
;MVPAKLILQEAWATEANWDLPLPDELQSRFSAWYHGLSCISQLKFERRIGYGKRDSWSLHIFCDAIPTYYWTDATVALCWIQREDNWGVFVNNRVKEIRSLSKKEYWRHIPGKLNPADIASRGCTLQHLSQYGWWEGPEFFESLPGGVAEV
;
A
#
# COMPACT_ATOMS: atom_id res chain seq x y z
N MET A 1 12.77 -4.70 -13.84
CA MET A 1 12.52 -6.09 -13.39
C MET A 1 12.90 -7.17 -14.40
N VAL A 2 12.78 -6.96 -15.72
CA VAL A 2 13.17 -7.96 -16.74
C VAL A 2 14.60 -8.50 -16.58
N PRO A 3 15.64 -7.67 -16.31
CA PRO A 3 17.00 -8.19 -16.12
C PRO A 3 17.13 -9.17 -14.95
N ALA A 4 16.46 -8.88 -13.82
CA ALA A 4 16.44 -9.77 -12.65
C ALA A 4 15.84 -11.13 -12.97
N LYS A 5 14.73 -11.13 -13.73
CA LYS A 5 14.05 -12.35 -14.13
C LYS A 5 14.94 -13.22 -15.04
N LEU A 6 15.67 -12.61 -15.97
CA LEU A 6 16.60 -13.33 -16.84
C LEU A 6 17.78 -13.92 -16.04
N ILE A 7 18.35 -13.15 -15.11
CA ILE A 7 19.42 -13.64 -14.21
C ILE A 7 18.93 -14.83 -13.38
N LEU A 8 17.71 -14.76 -12.84
CA LEU A 8 17.11 -15.85 -12.07
C LEU A 8 16.88 -17.11 -12.93
N GLN A 9 16.41 -16.93 -14.17
CA GLN A 9 16.22 -18.04 -15.11
C GLN A 9 17.55 -18.70 -15.49
N GLU A 10 18.59 -17.91 -15.74
CA GLU A 10 19.94 -18.43 -16.01
C GLU A 10 20.51 -19.15 -14.79
N ALA A 11 20.31 -18.61 -13.58
CA ALA A 11 20.72 -19.28 -12.34
C ALA A 11 20.04 -20.65 -12.18
N TRP A 12 18.74 -20.77 -12.47
CA TRP A 12 18.05 -22.06 -12.45
C TRP A 12 18.57 -23.04 -13.50
N ALA A 13 19.02 -22.55 -14.67
CA ALA A 13 19.60 -23.39 -15.71
C ALA A 13 20.99 -23.95 -15.37
N THR A 14 21.65 -23.43 -14.32
CA THR A 14 22.94 -23.97 -13.85
C THR A 14 22.80 -25.26 -13.05
N GLU A 15 21.57 -25.64 -12.67
CA GLU A 15 21.29 -26.78 -11.78
C GLU A 15 22.09 -26.76 -10.47
N ALA A 16 22.55 -25.57 -10.06
CA ALA A 16 23.34 -25.40 -8.85
C ALA A 16 22.50 -25.75 -7.61
N ASN A 17 23.10 -26.48 -6.67
CA ASN A 17 22.51 -26.74 -5.37
C ASN A 17 22.44 -25.43 -4.56
N TRP A 18 21.41 -25.28 -3.72
CA TRP A 18 21.16 -24.11 -2.87
C TRP A 18 22.33 -23.76 -1.92
N ASP A 19 23.15 -24.76 -1.56
CA ASP A 19 24.30 -24.58 -0.68
C ASP A 19 25.60 -24.21 -1.42
N LEU A 20 25.58 -24.19 -2.76
CA LEU A 20 26.74 -23.84 -3.58
C LEU A 20 26.61 -22.42 -4.13
N PRO A 21 27.72 -21.64 -4.15
CA PRO A 21 27.70 -20.33 -4.76
C PRO A 21 27.42 -20.44 -6.26
N LEU A 22 26.60 -19.52 -6.78
CA LEU A 22 26.41 -19.37 -8.22
C LEU A 22 27.74 -18.99 -8.90
N PRO A 23 27.92 -19.25 -10.20
CA PRO A 23 29.09 -18.78 -10.94
C PRO A 23 29.38 -17.28 -10.74
N ASP A 24 30.65 -16.91 -10.61
CA ASP A 24 31.10 -15.54 -10.31
C ASP A 24 30.52 -14.49 -11.28
N GLU A 25 30.30 -14.89 -12.54
CA GLU A 25 29.69 -14.05 -13.56
C GLU A 25 28.23 -13.69 -13.23
N LEU A 26 27.43 -14.66 -12.78
CA LEU A 26 26.03 -14.44 -12.37
C LEU A 26 25.97 -13.61 -11.10
N GLN A 27 26.86 -13.89 -10.13
CA GLN A 27 26.98 -13.09 -8.91
C GLN A 27 27.30 -11.62 -9.23
N SER A 28 28.26 -11.39 -10.13
CA SER A 28 28.67 -10.05 -10.55
C SER A 28 27.53 -9.30 -11.26
N ARG A 29 26.82 -9.98 -12.17
CA ARG A 29 25.66 -9.40 -12.88
C ARG A 29 24.50 -9.10 -11.94
N PHE A 30 24.20 -9.99 -11.02
CA PHE A 30 23.17 -9.76 -10.00
C PHE A 30 23.54 -8.57 -9.11
N SER A 31 24.79 -8.50 -8.65
CA SER A 31 25.26 -7.42 -7.79
C SER A 31 25.22 -6.06 -8.50
N ALA A 32 25.64 -6.01 -9.77
CA ALA A 32 25.51 -4.80 -10.60
C ALA A 32 24.05 -4.37 -10.80
N TRP A 33 23.15 -5.33 -11.07
CA TRP A 33 21.71 -5.05 -11.16
C TRP A 33 21.13 -4.56 -9.83
N TYR A 34 21.48 -5.22 -8.72
CA TYR A 34 21.02 -4.89 -7.36
C TYR A 34 21.46 -3.49 -6.94
N HIS A 35 22.72 -3.12 -7.15
CA HIS A 35 23.19 -1.77 -6.89
C HIS A 35 22.48 -0.72 -7.76
N GLY A 36 22.09 -1.09 -8.98
CA GLY A 36 21.24 -0.28 -9.84
C GLY A 36 19.84 -0.02 -9.27
N LEU A 37 19.33 -0.85 -8.34
CA LEU A 37 18.04 -0.64 -7.69
C LEU A 37 18.03 0.53 -6.71
N SER A 38 19.19 1.05 -6.30
CA SER A 38 19.26 2.22 -5.43
C SER A 38 18.46 3.42 -5.97
N CYS A 39 18.37 3.56 -7.29
CA CYS A 39 17.59 4.61 -7.94
C CYS A 39 16.07 4.36 -7.92
N ILE A 40 15.58 3.16 -7.54
CA ILE A 40 14.14 2.88 -7.40
C ILE A 40 13.52 3.77 -6.33
N SER A 41 14.25 4.08 -5.25
CA SER A 41 13.80 5.04 -4.23
C SER A 41 13.51 6.43 -4.81
N GLN A 42 14.11 6.77 -5.95
CA GLN A 42 13.94 8.04 -6.64
C GLN A 42 12.85 7.99 -7.72
N LEU A 43 12.33 6.80 -8.06
CA LEU A 43 11.26 6.65 -9.03
C LEU A 43 9.95 7.19 -8.42
N LYS A 44 9.55 8.36 -8.90
CA LYS A 44 8.22 8.91 -8.65
C LYS A 44 7.34 8.61 -9.86
N PHE A 45 6.31 7.80 -9.64
CA PHE A 45 5.27 7.58 -10.64
C PHE A 45 4.14 8.57 -10.38
N GLU A 46 3.94 9.51 -11.31
CA GLU A 46 2.73 10.33 -11.30
C GLU A 46 1.51 9.41 -11.48
N ARG A 47 0.69 9.28 -10.43
CA ARG A 47 -0.59 8.59 -10.52
C ARG A 47 -1.53 9.44 -11.36
N ARG A 48 -1.55 9.19 -12.66
CA ARG A 48 -2.37 9.96 -13.61
C ARG A 48 -3.85 9.74 -13.32
N ILE A 49 -4.54 10.82 -12.97
CA ILE A 49 -6.00 10.84 -12.87
C ILE A 49 -6.56 11.32 -14.21
N GLY A 50 -6.96 10.35 -15.04
CA GLY A 50 -7.92 10.58 -16.11
C GLY A 50 -7.42 11.07 -17.47
N TYR A 51 -7.84 10.35 -18.52
CA TYR A 51 -7.99 10.83 -19.90
C TYR A 51 -9.13 10.02 -20.56
N GLY A 52 -10.05 10.66 -21.30
CA GLY A 52 -11.11 9.99 -22.05
C GLY A 52 -12.55 10.42 -21.72
N LYS A 53 -13.55 9.79 -22.36
CA LYS A 53 -14.99 10.04 -22.11
C LYS A 53 -15.38 9.65 -20.68
N ARG A 54 -16.34 10.37 -20.08
CA ARG A 54 -16.80 10.15 -18.69
C ARG A 54 -17.45 8.78 -18.45
N ASP A 55 -17.87 8.09 -19.50
CA ASP A 55 -18.83 6.98 -19.37
C ASP A 55 -18.16 5.63 -19.00
N SER A 56 -16.83 5.56 -18.90
CA SER A 56 -16.12 4.30 -18.57
C SER A 56 -14.83 4.53 -17.78
N TRP A 57 -14.93 4.79 -16.49
CA TRP A 57 -13.77 4.91 -15.60
C TRP A 57 -13.73 3.73 -14.64
N SER A 58 -12.56 3.13 -14.48
CA SER A 58 -12.25 2.14 -13.46
C SER A 58 -11.01 2.57 -12.68
N LEU A 59 -11.10 2.53 -11.35
CA LEU A 59 -9.96 2.78 -10.47
C LEU A 59 -9.25 1.44 -10.19
N HIS A 60 -8.03 1.30 -10.68
CA HIS A 60 -7.19 0.13 -10.42
C HIS A 60 -6.21 0.46 -9.30
N ILE A 61 -6.39 -0.18 -8.15
CA ILE A 61 -5.50 -0.05 -6.99
C ILE A 61 -4.62 -1.30 -6.95
N PHE A 62 -3.33 -1.11 -7.10
CA PHE A 62 -2.34 -2.16 -6.87
C PHE A 62 -1.79 -1.96 -5.46
N CYS A 63 -1.94 -2.96 -4.61
CA CYS A 63 -1.41 -2.97 -3.25
C CYS A 63 -0.56 -4.23 -3.11
N ASP A 64 0.73 -4.05 -2.82
CA ASP A 64 1.61 -5.16 -2.49
C ASP A 64 1.23 -5.70 -1.09
N ALA A 65 1.59 -6.95 -0.79
CA ALA A 65 1.29 -7.59 0.48
C ALA A 65 2.14 -7.00 1.63
N ILE A 66 1.89 -5.74 1.98
CA ILE A 66 2.47 -5.06 3.13
C ILE A 66 1.45 -4.98 4.27
N PRO A 67 1.89 -4.86 5.53
CA PRO A 67 1.00 -4.60 6.66
C PRO A 67 0.13 -3.38 6.37
N THR A 68 -1.17 -3.60 6.26
CA THR A 68 -2.15 -2.56 5.92
C THR A 68 -2.77 -2.02 7.21
N TYR A 69 -2.66 -0.72 7.42
CA TYR A 69 -3.36 0.01 8.49
C TYR A 69 -4.62 0.68 7.94
N TYR A 70 -5.67 0.73 8.76
CA TYR A 70 -6.97 1.30 8.42
C TYR A 70 -7.25 2.51 9.31
N TRP A 71 -7.79 3.58 8.75
CA TRP A 71 -8.04 4.83 9.46
C TRP A 71 -9.50 5.25 9.34
N THR A 72 -10.08 5.73 10.44
CA THR A 72 -11.40 6.34 10.47
C THR A 72 -11.40 7.57 11.37
N ASP A 73 -12.15 8.60 10.99
CA ASP A 73 -12.40 9.78 11.82
C ASP A 73 -13.62 9.65 12.72
N ALA A 74 -14.40 8.58 12.54
CA ALA A 74 -15.52 8.26 13.40
C ALA A 74 -15.03 7.45 14.62
N THR A 75 -14.76 8.15 15.72
CA THR A 75 -14.38 7.51 17.00
C THR A 75 -15.40 6.47 17.47
N VAL A 76 -16.68 6.69 17.21
CA VAL A 76 -17.76 5.73 17.48
C VAL A 76 -17.59 4.44 16.67
N ALA A 77 -17.29 4.56 15.37
CA ALA A 77 -17.06 3.39 14.52
C ALA A 77 -15.79 2.63 14.95
N LEU A 78 -14.71 3.35 15.27
CA LEU A 78 -13.49 2.74 15.79
C LEU A 78 -13.75 1.97 17.10
N CYS A 79 -14.54 2.55 18.00
CA CYS A 79 -14.94 1.91 19.26
C CYS A 79 -15.67 0.57 19.00
N TRP A 80 -16.62 0.55 18.07
CA TRP A 80 -17.31 -0.67 17.67
C TRP A 80 -16.38 -1.71 17.05
N ILE A 81 -15.42 -1.28 16.23
CA ILE A 81 -14.45 -2.18 15.58
C ILE A 81 -13.46 -2.76 16.58
N GLN A 82 -13.07 -2.03 17.62
CA GLN A 82 -12.08 -2.48 18.59
C GLN A 82 -12.68 -3.31 19.73
N ARG A 83 -13.92 -3.04 20.14
CA ARG A 83 -14.55 -3.68 21.30
C ARG A 83 -15.47 -4.83 20.93
N GLU A 84 -15.57 -5.83 21.79
CA GLU A 84 -16.41 -7.01 21.61
C GLU A 84 -17.68 -6.96 22.47
N ASP A 85 -18.35 -5.79 22.48
CA ASP A 85 -19.64 -5.65 23.15
C ASP A 85 -20.81 -6.11 22.24
N ASN A 86 -21.98 -6.25 22.84
CA ASN A 86 -23.20 -6.60 22.12
C ASN A 86 -23.88 -5.35 21.56
N TRP A 87 -23.66 -5.05 20.29
CA TRP A 87 -24.31 -3.92 19.61
C TRP A 87 -25.65 -4.31 18.99
N GLY A 88 -26.41 -3.32 18.52
CA GLY A 88 -27.61 -3.58 17.72
C GLY A 88 -27.27 -4.39 16.45
N VAL A 89 -28.25 -5.14 15.93
CA VAL A 89 -28.08 -6.09 14.81
C VAL A 89 -27.35 -5.47 13.62
N PHE A 90 -27.69 -4.23 13.26
CA PHE A 90 -27.04 -3.51 12.16
C PHE A 90 -25.54 -3.31 12.39
N VAL A 91 -25.15 -2.80 13.56
CA VAL A 91 -23.76 -2.53 13.91
C VAL A 91 -22.98 -3.83 14.01
N ASN A 92 -23.55 -4.86 14.66
CA ASN A 92 -22.92 -6.18 14.77
C ASN A 92 -22.62 -6.80 13.40
N ASN A 93 -23.56 -6.72 12.45
CA ASN A 93 -23.34 -7.26 11.10
C ASN A 93 -22.20 -6.53 10.38
N ARG A 94 -22.11 -5.20 10.50
CA ARG A 94 -21.03 -4.41 9.89
C ARG A 94 -19.68 -4.65 10.53
N VAL A 95 -19.61 -4.71 11.85
CA VAL A 95 -18.36 -5.02 12.57
C VAL A 95 -17.87 -6.41 12.21
N LYS A 96 -18.76 -7.40 12.06
CA LYS A 96 -18.39 -8.76 11.61
C LYS A 96 -17.81 -8.76 10.20
N GLU A 97 -18.42 -8.04 9.26
CA GLU A 97 -17.92 -7.87 7.89
C GLU A 97 -16.53 -7.20 7.88
N ILE A 98 -16.35 -6.10 8.62
CA ILE A 98 -15.06 -5.40 8.72
C ILE A 98 -13.98 -6.33 9.29
N ARG A 99 -14.31 -7.09 10.35
CA ARG A 99 -13.36 -8.00 11.02
C ARG A 99 -13.06 -9.26 10.23
N SER A 100 -13.89 -9.66 9.25
CA SER A 100 -13.56 -10.77 8.36
C SER A 100 -12.52 -10.37 7.30
N LEU A 101 -12.43 -9.08 6.98
CA LEU A 101 -11.50 -8.52 5.99
C LEU A 101 -10.25 -7.90 6.62
N SER A 102 -10.28 -7.57 7.91
CA SER A 102 -9.20 -6.84 8.57
C SER A 102 -9.07 -7.18 10.06
N LYS A 103 -7.86 -7.01 10.60
CA LYS A 103 -7.60 -7.17 12.04
C LYS A 103 -7.96 -5.88 12.78
N LYS A 104 -8.68 -5.99 13.89
CA LYS A 104 -9.09 -4.83 14.71
C LYS A 104 -7.89 -4.03 15.23
N GLU A 105 -6.76 -4.69 15.44
CA GLU A 105 -5.49 -4.13 15.90
C GLU A 105 -4.83 -3.22 14.87
N TYR A 106 -5.29 -3.21 13.61
CA TYR A 106 -4.77 -2.34 12.55
C TYR A 106 -5.63 -1.11 12.31
N TRP A 107 -6.76 -0.98 13.00
CA TRP A 107 -7.62 0.21 12.92
C TRP A 107 -7.15 1.32 13.85
N ARG A 108 -7.08 2.55 13.34
CA ARG A 108 -6.62 3.75 14.03
C ARG A 108 -7.59 4.92 13.81
N HIS A 109 -7.53 5.90 14.70
CA HIS A 109 -8.29 7.14 14.56
C HIS A 109 -7.47 8.19 13.81
N ILE A 110 -8.09 8.88 12.87
CA ILE A 110 -7.54 10.09 12.23
C ILE A 110 -8.45 11.28 12.51
N PRO A 111 -7.95 12.45 12.94
CA PRO A 111 -8.81 13.63 13.04
C PRO A 111 -9.48 13.95 11.70
N GLY A 112 -10.78 14.27 11.67
CA GLY A 112 -11.51 14.50 10.42
C GLY A 112 -10.90 15.59 9.52
N LYS A 113 -10.27 16.62 10.10
CA LYS A 113 -9.53 17.65 9.33
C LYS A 113 -8.33 17.11 8.54
N LEU A 114 -7.81 15.96 8.96
CA LEU A 114 -6.68 15.27 8.35
C LEU A 114 -7.12 14.06 7.54
N ASN A 115 -8.41 13.71 7.51
CA ASN A 115 -8.93 12.55 6.79
C ASN A 115 -8.95 12.83 5.28
N PRO A 116 -8.06 12.24 4.47
CA PRO A 116 -8.04 12.52 3.03
C PRO A 116 -9.28 11.97 2.31
N ALA A 117 -9.96 10.97 2.89
CA ALA A 117 -11.16 10.37 2.31
C ALA A 117 -12.35 11.35 2.29
N ASP A 118 -12.37 12.36 3.17
CA ASP A 118 -13.42 13.38 3.20
C ASP A 118 -13.45 14.24 1.94
N ILE A 119 -12.29 14.47 1.32
CA ILE A 119 -12.18 15.24 0.07
C ILE A 119 -12.89 14.50 -1.07
N ALA A 120 -12.75 13.17 -1.10
CA ALA A 120 -13.41 12.32 -2.09
C ALA A 120 -14.91 12.16 -1.80
N SER A 121 -15.31 12.02 -0.52
CA SER A 121 -16.70 11.71 -0.14
C SER A 121 -17.62 12.93 -0.11
N ARG A 122 -17.12 14.13 0.22
CA ARG A 122 -17.92 15.37 0.32
C ARG A 122 -18.08 16.11 -1.01
N GLY A 123 -17.42 15.62 -2.06
CA GLY A 123 -17.41 16.25 -3.39
C GLY A 123 -16.36 17.35 -3.49
N CYS A 124 -15.52 17.25 -4.51
CA CYS A 124 -14.41 18.15 -4.76
C CYS A 124 -14.23 18.32 -6.27
N THR A 125 -13.77 19.50 -6.73
CA THR A 125 -13.43 19.69 -8.15
C THR A 125 -12.13 18.95 -8.46
N LEU A 126 -11.94 18.49 -9.71
CA LEU A 126 -10.69 17.81 -10.11
C LEU A 126 -9.45 18.67 -9.87
N GLN A 127 -9.57 20.00 -10.03
CA GLN A 127 -8.49 20.94 -9.78
C GLN A 127 -8.14 21.01 -8.29
N HIS A 128 -9.13 21.06 -7.42
CA HIS A 128 -8.91 21.09 -5.97
C HIS A 128 -8.40 19.73 -5.45
N LEU A 129 -8.88 18.62 -6.02
CA LEU A 129 -8.40 17.27 -5.72
C LEU A 129 -6.93 17.09 -6.10
N SER A 130 -6.51 17.62 -7.26
CA SER A 130 -5.11 17.57 -7.70
C SER A 130 -4.15 18.38 -6.83
N GLN A 131 -4.64 19.40 -6.12
CA GLN A 131 -3.81 20.28 -5.28
C GLN A 131 -3.63 19.75 -3.85
N TYR A 132 -4.57 18.95 -3.37
CA TYR A 132 -4.63 18.56 -1.95
C TYR A 132 -3.75 17.37 -1.57
N GLY A 133 -3.12 16.71 -2.54
CA GLY A 133 -2.33 15.52 -2.28
C GLY A 133 -3.12 14.46 -1.53
N TRP A 134 -4.39 14.20 -1.88
CA TRP A 134 -5.27 13.26 -1.14
C TRP A 134 -4.72 11.82 -1.09
N TRP A 135 -3.76 11.50 -1.95
CA TRP A 135 -3.00 10.25 -1.97
C TRP A 135 -1.79 10.25 -1.02
N GLU A 136 -1.40 11.42 -0.52
CA GLU A 136 -0.39 11.66 0.49
C GLU A 136 -1.13 11.70 1.82
N GLY A 137 -1.02 10.62 2.59
CA GLY A 137 -1.53 10.64 3.94
C GLY A 137 -0.80 11.68 4.80
N PRO A 138 -1.30 12.00 6.00
CA PRO A 138 -0.57 12.84 6.94
C PRO A 138 0.84 12.31 7.20
N GLU A 139 1.79 13.21 7.48
CA GLU A 139 3.21 12.88 7.73
C GLU A 139 3.41 11.73 8.74
N PHE A 140 2.54 11.64 9.76
CA PHE A 140 2.63 10.58 10.76
C PHE A 140 2.30 9.17 10.23
N PHE A 141 1.74 9.02 9.03
CA PHE A 141 1.60 7.71 8.38
C PHE A 141 2.96 7.05 8.13
N GLU A 142 3.99 7.85 7.84
CA GLU A 142 5.36 7.36 7.60
C GLU A 142 6.06 6.92 8.89
N SER A 143 5.61 7.42 10.05
CA SER A 143 6.15 7.07 11.37
C SER A 143 5.62 5.75 11.94
N LEU A 144 4.66 5.10 11.25
CA LEU A 144 4.13 3.82 11.70
C LEU A 144 5.12 2.68 11.40
N PRO A 145 5.36 1.77 12.35
CA PRO A 145 6.23 0.63 12.13
C PRO A 145 5.62 -0.25 11.03
N GLY A 146 6.32 -0.31 9.90
CA GLY A 146 5.87 -0.94 8.65
C GLY A 146 6.39 -0.23 7.39
N GLY A 147 6.74 1.06 7.49
CA GLY A 147 7.60 1.72 6.52
C GLY A 147 9.04 1.27 6.75
N VAL A 148 9.67 0.72 5.73
CA VAL A 148 11.03 0.18 5.78
C VAL A 148 12.00 1.26 6.24
N ALA A 149 12.43 1.19 7.50
CA ALA A 149 13.71 1.68 7.96
C ALA A 149 14.47 0.44 8.43
N GLU A 150 15.01 -0.31 7.47
CA GLU A 150 16.11 -1.21 7.78
C GLU A 150 17.39 -0.39 7.84
N VAL A 151 18.18 -0.70 8.88
CA VAL A 151 19.56 -0.26 9.11
C VAL A 151 20.46 -0.68 7.95
#